data_AF-A0A3D4QFY1-F1
#
_entry.id   AF-A0A3D4QFY1-F1
#
_cell.length_a   1.000
_cell.length_b   1.000
_cell.length_c   1.000
_cell.angle_alpha   90.00
_cell.angle_beta   90.00
_cell.angle_gamma   90.00
#
_symmetry.space_group_name_H-M   'P 1'
#
loop_
_entity.id
_entity.type
_entity.pdbx_description
1 polymer ?
#
loop_
_entity_poly.entity_id
_entity_poly.type
_entity_poly.pdbx_seq_one_letter_code
_entity_poly.pdbx_strand_id
1 'polypeptide(L)'
;MPADADHMLVRYIIDSEDGSREMFNLDISLPEVALTQPDPANLPEWTRLDYHKCQHCPLTKQTHPHCPVAALLVDYSQRVGRMVSYAQVDLTVEQGTTTTTAKVSAQEALRSVLGLVMATSGCPHMSFFRPLARYHVPLADM
;
A
#
# COMPACT_ATOMS: atom_id res chain seq x y z
N MET A 1 -27.54 -6.55 8.06
CA MET A 1 -26.09 -6.82 7.93
C MET A 1 -25.45 -6.06 9.07
N PRO A 2 -24.65 -6.70 9.97
CA PRO A 2 -24.15 -5.99 11.13
C PRO A 2 -23.17 -4.90 10.67
N ALA A 3 -23.26 -3.74 11.31
CA ALA A 3 -22.52 -2.52 11.02
C ALA A 3 -21.03 -2.58 11.43
N ASP A 4 -20.46 -3.78 11.57
CA ASP A 4 -19.12 -4.02 12.15
C ASP A 4 -18.04 -4.31 11.08
N ALA A 5 -18.35 -4.19 9.79
CA ALA A 5 -17.40 -4.43 8.70
C ALA A 5 -17.16 -3.19 7.84
N ASP A 6 -17.05 -2.02 8.48
CA ASP A 6 -16.69 -0.75 7.82
C ASP A 6 -15.22 -0.71 7.39
N HIS A 7 -14.43 -1.70 7.81
CA HIS A 7 -12.99 -1.74 7.57
C HIS A 7 -12.51 -3.16 7.21
N MET A 8 -11.58 -3.23 6.27
CA MET A 8 -10.82 -4.42 5.93
C MET A 8 -9.37 -4.23 6.40
N LEU A 9 -8.99 -5.02 7.41
CA LEU A 9 -7.63 -5.01 7.94
C LEU A 9 -6.76 -6.03 7.20
N VAL A 10 -5.63 -5.57 6.68
CA VAL A 10 -4.60 -6.42 6.09
C VAL A 10 -3.26 -6.09 6.74
N ARG A 11 -2.63 -7.07 7.37
CA ARG A 11 -1.31 -6.91 7.99
C ARG A 11 -0.27 -7.70 7.21
N TYR A 12 0.78 -7.04 6.79
CA TYR A 12 1.98 -7.66 6.23
C TYR A 12 3.09 -7.65 7.26
N ILE A 13 3.77 -8.78 7.41
CA ILE A 13 4.93 -8.97 8.28
C ILE A 13 6.02 -9.56 7.40
N ILE A 14 7.13 -8.84 7.28
CA ILE A 14 8.30 -9.25 6.49
C ILE A 14 9.44 -9.46 7.47
N ASP A 15 9.86 -10.71 7.62
CA ASP A 15 11.02 -11.12 8.41
C ASP A 15 12.22 -11.36 7.48
N SER A 16 13.30 -10.63 7.72
CA SER A 16 14.54 -10.73 6.94
C SER A 16 15.58 -11.62 7.63
N GLU A 17 16.49 -12.19 6.85
CA GLU A 17 17.55 -13.08 7.37
C GLU A 17 18.53 -12.38 8.33
N ASP A 18 18.66 -11.06 8.24
CA ASP A 18 19.45 -10.24 9.16
C ASP A 18 18.76 -9.96 10.51
N GLY A 19 17.57 -10.53 10.71
CA GLY A 19 16.75 -10.37 11.90
C GLY A 19 15.90 -9.09 11.92
N SER A 20 15.97 -8.25 10.88
CA SER A 20 15.07 -7.10 10.76
C SER A 20 13.65 -7.54 10.43
N ARG A 21 12.68 -6.81 10.98
CA ARG A 21 11.25 -7.06 10.78
C ARG A 21 10.56 -5.77 10.37
N GLU A 22 9.81 -5.83 9.27
CA GLU A 22 8.96 -4.74 8.81
C GLU A 22 7.49 -5.14 8.86
N MET A 23 6.65 -4.28 9.42
CA MET A 23 5.21 -4.52 9.55
C MET A 23 4.37 -3.41 8.91
N PHE A 24 3.53 -3.75 7.95
CA PHE A 24 2.60 -2.81 7.33
C PHE A 24 1.18 -3.18 7.73
N ASN A 25 0.53 -2.30 8.50
CA ASN A 25 -0.88 -2.44 8.87
C ASN A 25 -1.71 -1.55 7.94
N LEU A 26 -2.51 -2.16 7.09
CA LEU A 26 -3.40 -1.47 6.17
C LEU A 26 -4.82 -1.56 6.72
N ASP A 27 -5.38 -0.40 7.04
CA ASP A 27 -6.76 -0.24 7.47
C ASP A 27 -7.56 0.41 6.33
N ILE A 28 -8.31 -0.41 5.59
CA ILE A 28 -8.97 -0.01 4.35
C ILE A 28 -10.46 0.18 4.64
N SER A 29 -10.96 1.40 4.49
CA SER A 29 -12.38 1.72 4.68
C SER A 29 -13.23 1.09 3.57
N LEU A 30 -14.40 0.59 3.95
CA LEU A 30 -15.45 0.03 3.11
C LEU A 30 -16.74 0.86 3.25
N PRO A 31 -17.52 1.03 2.15
CA PRO A 31 -17.39 0.39 0.84
C PRO A 31 -16.42 1.09 -0.13
N GLU A 32 -15.78 2.20 0.24
CA GLU A 32 -14.99 3.05 -0.65
C GLU A 32 -13.70 2.39 -1.16
N VAL A 33 -13.19 1.38 -0.42
CA VAL A 33 -11.93 0.67 -0.66
C VAL A 33 -10.78 1.66 -0.74
N ALA A 34 -10.62 2.42 0.35
CA ALA A 34 -9.67 3.51 0.44
C ALA A 34 -8.85 3.46 1.73
N LEU A 35 -7.56 3.77 1.62
CA LEU A 35 -6.70 4.08 2.75
C LEU A 35 -6.84 5.55 3.13
N THR A 36 -6.81 5.81 4.43
CA THR A 36 -6.72 7.17 4.96
C THR A 36 -5.43 7.83 4.47
N GLN A 37 -5.56 9.02 3.88
CA GLN A 37 -4.40 9.80 3.45
C GLN A 37 -3.64 10.35 4.67
N PRO A 38 -2.31 10.39 4.63
CA PRO A 38 -1.52 11.02 5.68
C PRO A 38 -1.78 12.54 5.71
N ASP A 39 -1.50 13.15 6.86
CA ASP A 39 -1.61 14.61 7.02
C ASP A 39 -0.66 15.33 6.04
N PRO A 40 -1.19 16.19 5.14
CA PRO A 40 -0.40 16.96 4.20
C PRO A 40 0.71 17.81 4.84
N ALA A 41 0.53 18.24 6.10
CA ALA A 41 1.52 19.07 6.80
C ALA A 41 2.89 18.37 6.98
N ASN A 42 2.91 17.04 6.96
CA ASN A 42 4.11 16.23 7.17
C ASN A 42 4.66 15.61 5.88
N LEU A 43 4.10 15.96 4.72
CA LEU A 43 4.47 15.35 3.45
C LEU A 43 5.71 16.03 2.83
N PRO A 44 6.70 15.25 2.38
CA PRO A 44 7.89 15.80 1.73
C PRO A 44 7.56 16.36 0.34
N GLU A 45 8.38 17.30 -0.13
CA GLU A 45 8.11 18.05 -1.36
C GLU A 45 7.90 17.17 -2.61
N TRP A 46 8.57 16.02 -2.68
CA TRP A 46 8.47 15.11 -3.82
C TRP A 46 7.06 14.51 -4.00
N THR A 47 6.21 14.59 -2.97
CA THR A 47 4.82 14.12 -3.03
C THR A 47 3.85 15.15 -3.60
N ARG A 48 4.28 16.41 -3.78
CA ARG A 48 3.45 17.47 -4.35
C ARG A 48 2.96 17.03 -5.73
N LEU A 49 1.69 17.30 -6.05
CA LEU A 49 1.10 16.82 -7.30
C LEU A 49 1.84 17.32 -8.54
N ASP A 50 2.37 18.54 -8.51
CA ASP A 50 3.11 19.13 -9.62
C ASP A 50 4.57 18.63 -9.71
N TYR A 51 5.05 17.88 -8.71
CA TYR A 51 6.38 17.25 -8.74
C TYR A 51 6.30 15.93 -9.51
N HIS A 52 6.84 15.90 -10.74
CA HIS A 52 6.83 14.72 -11.61
C HIS A 52 5.41 14.16 -11.87
N LYS A 53 4.43 15.06 -12.05
CA LYS A 53 3.04 14.72 -12.35
C LYS A 53 2.94 13.78 -13.56
N CYS A 54 2.11 12.72 -13.45
CA CYS A 54 1.83 11.85 -14.59
C CYS A 54 1.20 12.66 -15.75
N GLN A 55 1.60 12.36 -16.99
CA GLN A 55 1.18 13.08 -18.20
C GLN A 55 -0.34 13.25 -18.33
N HIS A 56 -1.13 12.24 -17.94
CA HIS A 56 -2.59 12.24 -18.04
C HIS A 56 -3.29 12.27 -16.67
N CYS A 57 -2.65 12.82 -15.63
CA CYS A 57 -3.27 12.86 -14.30
C CYS A 57 -4.46 13.86 -14.27
N PRO A 58 -5.67 13.41 -13.91
CA PRO A 58 -6.87 14.26 -13.91
C PRO A 58 -6.97 15.19 -12.69
N LEU A 59 -6.12 15.00 -11.69
CA LEU A 59 -6.14 15.79 -10.46
C LEU A 59 -5.51 17.17 -10.69
N THR A 60 -5.90 18.15 -9.86
CA THR A 60 -5.35 19.50 -9.88
C THR A 60 -4.77 19.87 -8.52
N LYS A 61 -3.74 20.72 -8.48
CA LYS A 61 -3.09 21.12 -7.24
C LYS A 61 -4.01 21.86 -6.27
N GLN A 62 -5.09 22.47 -6.76
CA GLN A 62 -6.08 23.15 -5.94
C GLN A 62 -6.92 22.17 -5.11
N THR A 63 -7.23 21.00 -5.69
CA THR A 63 -8.04 19.97 -5.03
C THR A 63 -7.18 18.91 -4.34
N HIS A 64 -6.02 18.62 -4.91
CA HIS A 64 -5.07 17.63 -4.45
C HIS A 64 -3.67 18.24 -4.52
N PRO A 65 -3.24 18.98 -3.48
CA PRO A 65 -1.91 19.58 -3.44
C PRO A 65 -0.79 18.53 -3.52
N HIS A 66 -1.06 17.31 -3.07
CA HIS A 66 -0.18 16.14 -3.13
C HIS A 66 -0.80 15.02 -3.95
N CYS A 67 0.04 14.20 -4.60
CA CYS A 67 -0.40 13.00 -5.26
C CYS A 67 -0.80 11.95 -4.20
N PRO A 68 -2.02 11.39 -4.26
CA PRO A 68 -2.50 10.47 -3.21
C PRO A 68 -1.71 9.16 -3.14
N VAL A 69 -1.14 8.71 -4.28
CA VAL A 69 -0.22 7.56 -4.27
C VAL A 69 1.09 7.95 -3.60
N ALA A 70 1.71 9.05 -4.05
CA ALA A 70 3.00 9.49 -3.52
C ALA A 70 2.95 9.74 -2.01
N ALA A 71 1.87 10.36 -1.52
CA ALA A 71 1.63 10.61 -0.11
C ALA A 71 1.67 9.33 0.72
N LEU A 72 0.95 8.28 0.30
CA LEU A 72 0.96 6.99 0.99
C LEU A 72 2.33 6.29 0.93
N LEU A 73 3.08 6.47 -0.16
CA LEU A 73 4.38 5.83 -0.36
C LEU A 73 5.51 6.41 0.52
N VAL A 74 5.28 7.52 1.23
CA VAL A 74 6.30 8.14 2.09
C VAL A 74 6.81 7.16 3.15
N ASP A 75 5.90 6.55 3.93
CA ASP A 75 6.27 5.61 5.00
C ASP A 75 7.03 4.40 4.44
N TYR A 76 6.51 3.82 3.36
CA TYR A 76 7.13 2.68 2.69
C TYR A 76 8.54 3.02 2.21
N SER A 77 8.73 4.15 1.53
CA SER A 77 10.05 4.54 0.99
C SER A 77 11.14 4.62 2.06
N GLN A 78 10.80 5.10 3.25
CA GLN A 78 11.76 5.26 4.36
C GLN A 78 12.12 3.93 5.00
N ARG A 79 11.16 3.03 5.12
CA ARG A 79 11.30 1.74 5.80
C ARG A 79 11.94 0.68 4.91
N VAL A 80 11.55 0.65 3.64
CA VAL A 80 11.98 -0.39 2.69
C VAL A 80 13.32 -0.07 2.02
N GLY A 81 13.79 1.18 2.09
CA GLY A 81 15.07 1.58 1.51
C GLY A 81 16.29 0.89 2.12
N ARG A 82 16.12 0.16 3.22
CA ARG A 82 17.17 -0.63 3.88
C ARG A 82 17.22 -2.09 3.42
N MET A 83 16.19 -2.57 2.72
CA MET A 83 16.12 -3.95 2.25
C MET A 83 16.83 -4.14 0.92
N VAL A 84 17.58 -5.23 0.80
CA VAL A 84 18.15 -5.68 -0.48
C VAL A 84 17.04 -6.37 -1.28
N SER A 85 16.70 -5.84 -2.46
CA SER A 85 15.49 -6.24 -3.20
C SER A 85 15.38 -7.73 -3.51
N TYR A 86 16.50 -8.38 -3.79
CA TYR A 86 16.56 -9.81 -4.12
C TYR A 86 16.80 -10.73 -2.90
N ALA A 87 17.00 -10.16 -1.71
CA ALA A 87 17.16 -10.95 -0.49
C ALA A 87 15.89 -11.77 -0.23
N GLN A 88 16.07 -13.00 0.23
CA GLN A 88 14.96 -13.85 0.64
C GLN A 88 14.42 -13.36 1.99
N VAL A 89 13.10 -13.35 2.09
CA VAL A 89 12.36 -12.96 3.29
C VAL A 89 11.25 -13.95 3.56
N ASP A 90 10.91 -14.12 4.83
CA ASP A 90 9.71 -14.83 5.25
C ASP A 90 8.57 -13.81 5.34
N LEU A 91 7.57 -13.96 4.47
CA LEU A 91 6.39 -13.11 4.42
C LEU A 91 5.22 -13.79 5.12
N THR A 92 4.55 -13.06 6.01
CA THR A 92 3.24 -13.40 6.56
C THR A 92 2.24 -12.29 6.25
N VAL A 93 1.07 -12.65 5.73
CA VAL A 93 -0.03 -11.73 5.45
C VAL A 93 -1.28 -12.20 6.17
N GLU A 94 -1.78 -11.38 7.08
CA GLU A 94 -3.00 -11.63 7.85
C GLU A 94 -4.13 -10.76 7.29
N GLN A 95 -5.27 -11.38 6.97
CA GLN A 95 -6.48 -10.69 6.50
C GLN A 95 -7.71 -11.39 7.06
N GLY A 96 -8.40 -10.73 7.99
CA GLY A 96 -9.52 -11.35 8.71
C GLY A 96 -9.11 -12.65 9.40
N THR A 97 -9.72 -13.76 9.00
CA THR A 97 -9.39 -15.12 9.51
C THR A 97 -8.38 -15.87 8.65
N THR A 98 -7.90 -15.27 7.56
CA THR A 98 -6.97 -15.88 6.62
C THR A 98 -5.54 -15.43 6.91
N THR A 99 -4.61 -16.38 6.86
CA THR A 99 -3.18 -16.10 6.96
C THR A 99 -2.47 -16.79 5.80
N THR A 100 -1.73 -16.01 5.01
CA THR A 100 -0.89 -16.50 3.92
C THR A 100 0.57 -16.35 4.34
N THR A 101 1.35 -17.42 4.18
CA THR A 101 2.79 -17.39 4.43
C THR A 101 3.54 -17.83 3.18
N ALA A 102 4.69 -17.20 2.91
CA ALA A 102 5.52 -17.55 1.77
C ALA A 102 6.97 -17.12 2.01
N LYS A 103 7.93 -17.88 1.47
CA LYS A 103 9.33 -17.46 1.36
C LYS A 103 9.55 -16.90 -0.04
N VAL A 104 9.82 -15.60 -0.13
CA VAL A 104 9.87 -14.84 -1.39
C VAL A 104 11.02 -13.85 -1.38
N SER A 105 11.31 -13.20 -2.51
CA SER A 105 12.22 -12.06 -2.48
C SER A 105 11.56 -10.82 -1.84
N ALA A 106 12.36 -9.95 -1.23
CA ALA A 106 11.87 -8.71 -0.63
C ALA A 106 11.06 -7.86 -1.63
N GLN A 107 11.51 -7.77 -2.89
CA GLN A 107 10.78 -7.06 -3.94
C GLN A 107 9.40 -7.67 -4.26
N GLU A 108 9.22 -8.99 -4.16
CA GLU A 108 7.92 -9.65 -4.37
C GLU A 108 6.97 -9.36 -3.21
N ALA A 109 7.47 -9.42 -1.97
CA ALA A 109 6.71 -9.03 -0.78
C ALA A 109 6.26 -7.56 -0.88
N LEU A 110 7.18 -6.67 -1.27
CA LEU A 110 6.88 -5.24 -1.48
C LEU A 110 5.91 -5.03 -2.64
N ARG A 111 6.04 -5.75 -3.75
CA ARG A 111 5.08 -5.67 -4.86
C ARG A 111 3.65 -5.98 -4.39
N SER A 112 3.49 -7.00 -3.54
CA SER A 112 2.17 -7.37 -2.98
C SER A 112 1.57 -6.25 -2.11
N VAL A 113 2.36 -5.69 -1.19
CA VAL A 113 1.94 -4.55 -0.36
C VAL A 113 1.59 -3.34 -1.22
N LEU A 114 2.51 -2.93 -2.10
CA LEU A 114 2.41 -1.68 -2.85
C LEU A 114 1.26 -1.73 -3.85
N GLY A 115 0.96 -2.91 -4.43
CA GLY A 115 -0.21 -3.10 -5.27
C GLY A 115 -1.52 -2.75 -4.55
N LEU A 116 -1.67 -3.24 -3.32
CA LEU A 116 -2.84 -2.95 -2.48
C LEU A 116 -2.91 -1.47 -2.07
N VAL A 117 -1.79 -0.88 -1.65
CA VAL A 117 -1.69 0.54 -1.29
C VAL A 117 -2.06 1.44 -2.46
N MET A 118 -1.54 1.17 -3.65
CA MET A 118 -1.83 1.98 -4.84
C MET A 118 -3.30 1.87 -5.25
N ALA A 119 -3.87 0.67 -5.26
CA ALA A 119 -5.28 0.43 -5.60
C ALA A 119 -6.26 1.12 -4.62
N THR A 120 -5.85 1.27 -3.36
CA THR A 120 -6.63 1.92 -2.29
C THR A 120 -6.25 3.38 -2.05
N SER A 121 -5.37 3.95 -2.88
CA SER A 121 -4.83 5.30 -2.67
C SER A 121 -5.82 6.44 -2.87
N GLY A 122 -6.93 6.22 -3.60
CA GLY A 122 -7.80 7.31 -4.05
C GLY A 122 -7.38 7.95 -5.38
N CYS A 123 -6.27 7.52 -6.00
CA CYS A 123 -5.91 7.95 -7.36
C CYS A 123 -6.95 7.46 -8.39
N PRO A 124 -7.50 8.34 -9.26
CA PRO A 124 -8.48 7.94 -10.26
C PRO A 124 -7.97 6.87 -11.25
N HIS A 125 -6.68 6.90 -11.61
CA HIS A 125 -6.07 5.89 -12.49
C HIS A 125 -5.95 4.52 -11.83
N MET A 126 -5.80 4.48 -10.50
CA MET A 126 -5.72 3.22 -9.75
C MET A 126 -7.09 2.71 -9.33
N SER A 127 -8.15 3.51 -9.46
CA SER A 127 -9.51 3.15 -9.04
C SER A 127 -10.05 1.91 -9.74
N PHE A 128 -9.59 1.63 -10.96
CA PHE A 128 -9.92 0.41 -11.71
C PHE A 128 -9.54 -0.88 -10.95
N PHE A 129 -8.50 -0.84 -10.11
CA PHE A 129 -8.04 -1.99 -9.33
C PHE A 129 -8.75 -2.15 -7.97
N ARG A 130 -9.66 -1.23 -7.58
CA ARG A 130 -10.39 -1.34 -6.31
C ARG A 130 -11.14 -2.67 -6.12
N PRO A 131 -11.78 -3.27 -7.14
CA PRO A 131 -12.38 -4.59 -6.98
C PRO A 131 -11.35 -5.66 -6.57
N LEU A 132 -10.14 -5.61 -7.14
CA LEU A 132 -9.06 -6.54 -6.76
C LEU A 132 -8.58 -6.25 -5.34
N ALA A 133 -8.49 -4.99 -4.92
CA ALA A 133 -8.16 -4.64 -3.54
C ALA A 133 -9.23 -5.11 -2.54
N ARG A 134 -10.52 -5.02 -2.89
CA ARG A 134 -11.62 -5.50 -2.04
C ARG A 134 -11.56 -7.01 -1.79
N TYR A 135 -11.14 -7.76 -2.81
CA TYR A 135 -10.96 -9.21 -2.75
C TYR A 135 -9.47 -9.55 -2.78
N HIS A 136 -8.66 -8.77 -2.06
CA HIS A 136 -7.21 -8.86 -2.12
C HIS A 136 -6.74 -10.29 -1.85
N VAL A 137 -5.92 -10.81 -2.77
CA VAL A 137 -5.20 -12.08 -2.63
C VAL A 137 -3.71 -11.73 -2.62
N PRO A 138 -3.00 -11.92 -1.49
CA PRO A 138 -1.57 -11.65 -1.43
C PRO A 138 -0.80 -12.53 -2.43
N LEU A 139 0.22 -11.96 -3.08
CA LEU A 139 1.04 -12.66 -4.09
C LEU A 139 0.24 -13.26 -5.27
N ALA A 140 -0.85 -12.61 -5.69
CA ALA A 140 -1.55 -13.00 -6.92
C ALA A 140 -0.57 -13.12 -8.10
N ASP A 141 -0.62 -14.24 -8.82
CA ASP A 141 0.28 -14.69 -9.90
C ASP A 141 1.52 -15.50 -9.48
N MET A 142 1.66 -15.88 -8.20
CA MET A 142 2.65 -16.86 -7.74
C MET A 142 2.11 -18.30 -7.77
#